data_AF-A0A532C7E6-F1
#
_entry.id   AF-A0A532C7E6-F1
#
_cell.length_a   1.000
_cell.length_b   1.000
_cell.length_c   1.000
_cell.angle_alpha   90.00
_cell.angle_beta   90.00
_cell.angle_gamma   90.00
#
_symmetry.space_group_name_H-M   'P 1'
#
loop_
_entity.id
_entity.type
_entity.pdbx_description
1 polymer ?
#
loop_
_entity_poly.entity_id
_entity_poly.type
_entity_poly.pdbx_seq_one_letter_code
_entity_poly.pdbx_strand_id
1 'polypeptide(L)'
;MRRTMKHDGFSLVEVMVAMVITGVALMGTLGAVEISSRHVQQGGLHSKAVELAQARLEAKRSVRWQSLLDDDLDHDGVPESLMADDGQGSDITADDGIYTAGYERDGVTVVWTIEAEHPGPLRSTTMVRIRAVASYSGLNGHKREVQMATIRTNPNFVGLR
;
A
#
# COMPACT_ATOMS: atom_id res chain seq x y z
N MET A 1 24.41 -66.95 -15.61
CA MET A 1 25.01 -66.10 -14.55
C MET A 1 23.91 -65.34 -13.85
N ARG A 2 23.55 -65.72 -12.62
CA ARG A 2 22.48 -65.07 -11.85
C ARG A 2 23.15 -64.16 -10.82
N ARG A 3 23.05 -62.84 -11.02
CA ARG A 3 23.59 -61.83 -10.10
C ARG A 3 22.72 -61.89 -8.84
N THR A 4 23.21 -62.52 -7.78
CA THR A 4 22.57 -62.48 -6.47
C THR A 4 22.62 -61.05 -5.96
N MET A 5 21.46 -60.39 -5.91
CA MET A 5 21.32 -59.12 -5.21
C MET A 5 21.59 -59.38 -3.72
N LYS A 6 22.67 -58.79 -3.21
CA LYS A 6 22.98 -58.78 -1.78
C LYS A 6 21.93 -57.90 -1.10
N HIS A 7 21.04 -58.50 -0.32
CA HIS A 7 20.19 -57.77 0.61
C HIS A 7 21.00 -57.53 1.89
N ASP A 8 21.95 -56.60 1.85
CA ASP A 8 22.62 -56.11 3.06
C ASP A 8 21.58 -55.20 3.77
N GLY A 9 21.09 -55.63 4.93
CA GLY A 9 20.10 -54.89 5.73
C GLY A 9 20.72 -53.66 6.42
N PHE A 10 19.89 -52.69 6.80
CA PHE A 10 20.35 -51.48 7.49
C PHE A 10 20.75 -51.78 8.94
N SER A 11 21.89 -51.24 9.36
CA SER A 11 22.30 -51.26 10.76
C SER A 11 21.44 -50.29 11.59
N LEU A 12 21.19 -50.62 12.87
CA LEU A 12 20.49 -49.73 13.81
C LEU A 12 21.13 -48.33 13.84
N VAL A 13 22.47 -48.27 13.85
CA VAL A 13 23.22 -47.01 13.88
C VAL A 13 22.97 -46.19 12.61
N GLU A 14 22.85 -46.85 11.46
CA GLU A 14 22.62 -46.19 10.18
C GLU A 14 21.22 -45.57 10.11
N VAL A 15 20.21 -46.27 10.61
CA VAL A 15 18.85 -45.74 10.76
C VAL A 15 18.82 -44.56 11.73
N MET A 16 19.52 -44.67 12.87
CA MET A 16 19.61 -43.57 13.84
C MET A 16 20.24 -42.31 13.21
N VAL A 17 21.35 -42.46 12.47
CA VAL A 17 22.00 -41.34 11.79
C VAL A 17 21.09 -40.76 10.71
N ALA A 18 20.44 -41.59 9.90
CA ALA A 18 19.51 -41.14 8.88
C ALA A 18 18.34 -40.35 9.47
N MET A 19 17.78 -40.80 10.60
CA MET A 19 16.70 -40.09 11.29
C MET A 19 17.16 -38.74 11.85
N VAL A 20 18.37 -38.65 12.41
CA VAL A 20 18.94 -37.38 12.88
C VAL A 20 19.13 -36.39 11.73
N ILE A 21 19.75 -36.83 10.63
CA ILE A 21 19.97 -35.97 9.45
C ILE A 21 18.63 -35.51 8.88
N THR A 22 17.66 -36.42 8.75
CA THR A 22 16.33 -36.10 8.25
C THR A 22 15.59 -35.12 9.16
N GLY A 23 15.71 -35.28 10.49
CA GLY A 23 15.10 -34.37 11.46
C GLY A 23 15.64 -32.94 11.32
N VAL A 24 16.96 -32.78 11.23
CA VAL A 24 17.59 -31.47 11.04
C VAL A 24 17.21 -30.87 9.69
N ALA A 25 17.19 -31.66 8.62
CA ALA A 25 16.78 -31.22 7.30
C ALA A 25 15.32 -30.74 7.28
N LEU A 26 14.41 -31.50 7.89
CA LEU A 26 12.99 -31.14 8.00
C LEU A 26 12.80 -29.83 8.76
N MET A 27 13.46 -29.65 9.90
CA MET A 27 13.41 -28.39 10.65
C MET A 27 13.89 -27.21 9.81
N GLY A 28 14.99 -27.37 9.06
CA GLY A 28 15.50 -26.34 8.16
C GLY A 28 14.49 -25.96 7.07
N THR A 29 13.87 -26.95 6.44
CA THR A 29 12.88 -26.71 5.37
C THR A 29 11.62 -26.01 5.87
N LEU A 30 11.08 -26.41 7.03
CA LEU A 30 9.89 -25.78 7.61
C LEU A 30 10.19 -24.33 8.01
N GLY A 31 11.36 -24.07 8.60
CA GLY A 31 11.80 -22.71 8.92
C GLY A 31 11.91 -21.82 7.68
N ALA A 32 12.48 -22.33 6.59
CA ALA A 32 12.58 -21.59 5.33
C ALA A 32 11.20 -21.27 4.73
N VAL A 33 10.28 -22.24 4.71
CA VAL A 33 8.91 -22.05 4.19
C VAL A 33 8.16 -20.98 4.97
N GLU A 34 8.25 -20.99 6.29
CA GLU A 34 7.59 -19.98 7.14
C GLU A 34 8.12 -18.57 6.85
N ILE A 35 9.45 -18.42 6.74
CA ILE A 35 10.10 -17.14 6.41
C ILE A 35 9.67 -16.67 5.01
N SER A 36 9.64 -17.57 4.04
CA SER A 36 9.22 -17.26 2.67
C SER A 36 7.75 -16.84 2.60
N SER A 37 6.85 -17.54 3.28
CA SER A 37 5.42 -17.22 3.34
C SER A 37 5.19 -15.79 3.85
N ARG A 38 5.86 -15.43 4.95
CA ARG A 38 5.83 -14.07 5.52
C ARG A 38 6.32 -13.01 4.53
N HIS A 39 7.40 -13.28 3.79
CA HIS A 39 7.90 -12.36 2.77
C HIS A 39 6.94 -12.21 1.58
N VAL A 40 6.31 -13.29 1.14
CA VAL A 40 5.32 -13.25 0.04
C VAL A 40 4.09 -12.43 0.44
N GLN A 41 3.57 -12.63 1.65
CA GLN A 41 2.44 -11.85 2.16
C GLN A 41 2.77 -10.34 2.20
N GLN A 42 3.98 -10.00 2.63
CA GLN A 42 4.44 -8.61 2.65
C GLN A 42 4.64 -8.01 1.27
N GLY A 43 5.18 -8.79 0.33
CA GLY A 43 5.24 -8.41 -1.07
C GLY A 43 3.86 -8.07 -1.62
N GLY A 44 2.85 -8.89 -1.29
CA GLY A 44 1.45 -8.63 -1.63
C GLY A 44 0.92 -7.31 -1.09
N LEU A 45 1.15 -7.01 0.20
CA LEU A 45 0.75 -5.73 0.81
C LEU A 45 1.45 -4.54 0.17
N HIS A 46 2.74 -4.66 -0.15
CA HIS A 46 3.47 -3.57 -0.82
C HIS A 46 2.93 -3.29 -2.22
N SER A 47 2.73 -4.32 -3.04
CA SER A 47 2.14 -4.17 -4.38
C SER A 47 0.74 -3.56 -4.31
N LYS A 48 -0.08 -3.99 -3.34
CA LYS A 48 -1.41 -3.43 -3.10
C LYS A 48 -1.36 -1.96 -2.68
N ALA A 49 -0.43 -1.59 -1.80
CA ALA A 49 -0.26 -0.20 -1.39
C ALA A 49 0.13 0.70 -2.58
N VAL A 50 1.01 0.22 -3.47
CA VAL A 50 1.35 0.91 -4.73
C VAL A 50 0.12 1.06 -5.62
N GLU A 51 -0.62 -0.03 -5.82
CA GLU A 51 -1.84 -0.03 -6.65
C GLU A 51 -2.87 0.97 -6.14
N LEU A 52 -3.18 0.93 -4.83
CA LEU A 52 -4.16 1.83 -4.22
C LEU A 52 -3.72 3.29 -4.26
N ALA A 53 -2.45 3.59 -3.96
CA ALA A 53 -1.92 4.95 -4.05
C ALA A 53 -1.97 5.49 -5.49
N GLN A 54 -1.59 4.66 -6.47
CA GLN A 54 -1.62 5.03 -7.88
C GLN A 54 -3.06 5.22 -8.39
N ALA A 55 -3.97 4.29 -8.06
CA ALA A 55 -5.37 4.39 -8.42
C ALA A 55 -6.00 5.67 -7.86
N ARG A 56 -5.69 6.01 -6.60
CA ARG A 56 -6.19 7.22 -5.96
C ARG A 56 -5.66 8.49 -6.63
N LEU A 57 -4.37 8.49 -6.99
CA LEU A 57 -3.74 9.60 -7.71
C LEU A 57 -4.39 9.81 -9.09
N GLU A 58 -4.56 8.74 -9.87
CA GLU A 58 -5.17 8.81 -11.20
C GLU A 58 -6.65 9.21 -11.15
N ALA A 59 -7.40 8.75 -10.13
CA ALA A 59 -8.78 9.19 -9.91
C ALA A 59 -8.85 10.71 -9.67
N LYS A 60 -8.00 11.28 -8.80
CA LYS A 60 -7.98 12.74 -8.58
C LYS A 60 -7.45 13.52 -9.78
N ARG A 61 -6.59 12.92 -10.59
CA ARG A 61 -6.06 13.54 -11.81
C ARG A 61 -7.13 13.68 -12.90
N SER A 62 -8.05 12.71 -13.00
CA SER A 62 -9.08 12.66 -14.06
C SER A 62 -10.35 13.46 -13.74
N VAL A 63 -10.65 13.71 -12.46
CA VAL A 63 -11.84 14.47 -12.02
C VAL A 63 -11.80 15.93 -12.47
N ARG A 64 -12.95 16.58 -12.62
CA ARG A 64 -13.03 18.02 -12.96
C ARG A 64 -12.48 18.88 -11.83
N TRP A 65 -11.92 20.04 -12.15
CA TRP A 65 -11.34 20.95 -11.14
C TRP A 65 -12.33 21.33 -10.03
N GLN A 66 -13.60 21.53 -10.39
CA GLN A 66 -14.67 21.93 -9.46
C GLN A 66 -15.04 20.84 -8.46
N SER A 67 -14.80 19.58 -8.83
CA SER A 67 -15.12 18.41 -8.01
C SER A 67 -13.87 17.79 -7.40
N LEU A 68 -12.75 18.52 -7.37
CA LEU A 68 -11.47 17.97 -6.93
C LEU A 68 -11.51 17.55 -5.45
N LEU A 69 -12.33 18.21 -4.63
CA LEU A 69 -12.52 17.89 -3.21
C LEU A 69 -13.60 16.82 -2.98
N ASP A 70 -14.43 16.56 -3.99
CA ASP A 70 -15.46 15.53 -3.92
C ASP A 70 -14.81 14.18 -4.27
N ASP A 71 -15.18 13.15 -3.52
CA ASP A 71 -14.81 11.77 -3.79
C ASP A 71 -16.06 10.90 -3.88
N ASP A 72 -16.26 10.38 -5.08
CA ASP A 72 -17.12 9.27 -5.41
C ASP A 72 -16.24 8.01 -5.47
N LEU A 73 -16.23 7.23 -4.39
CA LEU A 73 -15.35 6.09 -4.17
C LEU A 73 -15.86 4.84 -4.87
N ASP A 74 -17.19 4.68 -5.01
CA ASP A 74 -17.81 3.55 -5.69
C ASP A 74 -18.20 3.82 -7.16
N HIS A 75 -18.03 5.06 -7.62
CA HIS A 75 -18.31 5.55 -8.97
C HIS A 75 -19.80 5.50 -9.36
N ASP A 76 -20.71 5.59 -8.38
CA ASP A 76 -22.16 5.61 -8.61
C ASP A 76 -22.70 7.02 -8.98
N GLY A 77 -21.85 8.04 -8.95
CA GLY A 77 -22.16 9.44 -9.22
C GLY A 77 -22.52 10.25 -7.97
N VAL A 78 -22.49 9.65 -6.78
CA VAL A 78 -22.77 10.28 -5.49
C VAL A 78 -21.47 10.38 -4.69
N PRO A 79 -20.99 11.59 -4.37
CA PRO A 79 -19.83 11.72 -3.50
C PRO A 79 -20.12 11.19 -2.10
N GLU A 80 -19.35 10.21 -1.63
CA GLU A 80 -19.44 9.65 -0.28
C GLU A 80 -18.38 10.23 0.66
N SER A 81 -17.34 10.87 0.11
CA SER A 81 -16.31 11.54 0.91
C SER A 81 -16.05 12.95 0.39
N LEU A 82 -16.07 13.93 1.31
CA LEU A 82 -15.66 15.30 1.04
C LEU A 82 -14.32 15.56 1.71
N MET A 83 -13.32 15.98 0.94
CA MET A 83 -12.04 16.41 1.49
C MET A 83 -12.20 17.72 2.24
N ALA A 84 -11.76 17.74 3.50
CA ALA A 84 -11.86 18.89 4.39
C ALA A 84 -10.47 19.42 4.75
N ASP A 85 -10.45 20.72 5.05
CA ASP A 85 -9.34 21.48 5.62
C ASP A 85 -9.87 22.04 6.95
N ASP A 86 -10.05 21.16 7.93
CA ASP A 86 -10.77 21.38 9.18
C ASP A 86 -9.95 21.05 10.43
N GLY A 87 -8.70 20.62 10.26
CA GLY A 87 -7.79 20.18 11.31
C GLY A 87 -8.27 18.93 12.05
N GLN A 88 -9.12 18.10 11.42
CA GLN A 88 -9.64 16.87 12.02
C GLN A 88 -9.20 15.62 11.26
N GLY A 89 -9.14 14.51 12.00
CA GLY A 89 -8.85 13.19 11.43
C GLY A 89 -7.44 13.11 10.85
N SER A 90 -7.35 13.00 9.52
CA SER A 90 -6.08 12.97 8.80
C SER A 90 -5.56 14.35 8.42
N ASP A 91 -6.39 15.39 8.55
CA ASP A 91 -5.98 16.77 8.45
C ASP A 91 -5.45 17.27 9.81
N ILE A 92 -4.27 17.89 9.81
CA ILE A 92 -3.55 18.26 11.03
C ILE A 92 -3.81 19.73 11.39
N THR A 93 -4.02 20.59 10.40
CA THR A 93 -4.12 22.05 10.59
C THR A 93 -5.26 22.59 9.76
N ALA A 94 -6.24 23.21 10.42
CA ALA A 94 -7.37 23.82 9.71
C ALA A 94 -6.96 25.12 8.99
N ASP A 95 -7.57 25.34 7.82
CA ASP A 95 -7.44 26.52 6.95
C ASP A 95 -6.00 26.77 6.46
N ASP A 96 -5.20 25.70 6.30
CA ASP A 96 -3.83 25.79 5.77
C ASP A 96 -3.74 25.58 4.25
N GLY A 97 -4.87 25.26 3.60
CA GLY A 97 -4.96 24.96 2.17
C GLY A 97 -4.60 23.51 1.82
N ILE A 98 -4.51 22.61 2.81
CA ILE A 98 -4.27 21.18 2.65
C ILE A 98 -5.54 20.41 2.96
N TYR A 99 -6.28 20.10 1.91
CA TYR A 99 -7.47 19.27 2.03
C TYR A 99 -7.07 17.80 2.13
N THR A 100 -7.63 17.07 3.08
CA THR A 100 -7.27 15.66 3.32
C THR A 100 -8.50 14.76 3.39
N ALA A 101 -8.38 13.54 2.88
CA ALA A 101 -9.31 12.44 3.14
C ALA A 101 -8.58 11.09 3.13
N GLY A 102 -9.24 10.05 3.63
CA GLY A 102 -8.65 8.72 3.68
C GLY A 102 -9.67 7.60 3.82
N TYR A 103 -9.26 6.39 3.46
CA TYR A 103 -10.00 5.16 3.74
C TYR A 103 -9.03 4.03 4.07
N GLU A 104 -9.55 2.97 4.68
CA GLU A 104 -8.83 1.71 4.87
C GLU A 104 -9.42 0.62 3.97
N ARG A 105 -8.55 -0.12 3.27
CA ARG A 105 -8.94 -1.24 2.43
C ARG A 105 -7.93 -2.37 2.58
N ASP A 106 -8.41 -3.51 3.08
CA ASP A 106 -7.65 -4.76 3.21
C ASP A 106 -6.31 -4.60 3.96
N GLY A 107 -6.33 -3.89 5.09
CA GLY A 107 -5.14 -3.66 5.93
C GLY A 107 -4.16 -2.63 5.37
N VAL A 108 -4.55 -1.90 4.32
CA VAL A 108 -3.83 -0.73 3.80
C VAL A 108 -4.68 0.51 4.05
N THR A 109 -4.14 1.47 4.80
CA THR A 109 -4.75 2.79 4.98
C THR A 109 -4.23 3.73 3.90
N VAL A 110 -5.13 4.29 3.10
CA VAL A 110 -4.82 5.25 2.04
C VAL A 110 -5.30 6.62 2.48
N VAL A 111 -4.39 7.58 2.53
CA VAL A 111 -4.69 8.99 2.78
C VAL A 111 -4.26 9.79 1.57
N TRP A 112 -5.11 10.67 1.07
CA TRP A 112 -4.75 11.56 -0.03
C TRP A 112 -4.96 13.01 0.37
N THR A 113 -4.06 13.86 -0.10
CA THR A 113 -4.07 15.29 0.19
C THR A 113 -4.04 16.11 -1.09
N ILE A 114 -4.71 17.25 -1.06
CA ILE A 114 -4.66 18.29 -2.07
C ILE A 114 -4.11 19.53 -1.39
N GLU A 115 -2.89 19.88 -1.75
CA GLU A 115 -2.19 21.06 -1.24
C GLU A 115 -2.28 22.15 -2.31
N ALA A 116 -2.98 23.24 -1.99
CA ALA A 116 -3.03 24.42 -2.84
C ALA A 116 -1.73 25.23 -2.74
N GLU A 117 -1.32 25.88 -3.84
CA GLU A 117 -0.15 26.78 -3.84
C GLU A 117 -0.25 27.90 -2.78
N HIS A 118 -1.47 28.38 -2.51
CA HIS A 118 -1.77 29.41 -1.51
C HIS A 118 -3.04 29.03 -0.75
N PRO A 119 -3.14 29.36 0.55
CA PRO A 119 -4.36 29.19 1.33
C PRO A 119 -5.55 29.94 0.71
N GLY A 120 -6.73 29.34 0.81
CA GLY A 120 -7.98 29.89 0.28
C GLY A 120 -8.62 29.01 -0.81
N PRO A 121 -9.66 29.51 -1.50
CA PRO A 121 -10.46 28.68 -2.40
C PRO A 121 -9.67 28.09 -3.56
N LEU A 122 -9.84 26.79 -3.84
CA LEU A 122 -9.20 26.12 -4.99
C LEU A 122 -9.50 26.78 -6.35
N ARG A 123 -10.60 27.52 -6.49
CA ARG A 123 -10.91 28.25 -7.73
C ARG A 123 -9.89 29.35 -8.07
N SER A 124 -9.21 29.91 -7.07
CA SER A 124 -8.24 31.00 -7.23
C SER A 124 -6.79 30.53 -7.27
N THR A 125 -6.51 29.23 -7.08
CA THR A 125 -5.14 28.72 -7.13
C THR A 125 -4.72 28.37 -8.56
N THR A 126 -3.43 28.61 -8.88
CA THR A 126 -2.84 28.29 -10.18
C THR A 126 -2.61 26.79 -10.33
N MET A 127 -2.20 26.15 -9.23
CA MET A 127 -1.87 24.73 -9.20
C MET A 127 -2.15 24.12 -7.84
N VAL A 128 -2.30 22.80 -7.85
CA VAL A 128 -2.38 21.97 -6.65
C VAL A 128 -1.36 20.84 -6.75
N ARG A 129 -0.82 20.44 -5.60
CA ARG A 129 -0.11 19.17 -5.47
C ARG A 129 -1.11 18.14 -4.94
N ILE A 130 -1.29 17.07 -5.69
CA ILE A 130 -2.11 15.93 -5.29
C ILE A 130 -1.14 14.87 -4.77
N ARG A 131 -1.33 14.39 -3.56
CA ARG A 131 -0.53 13.35 -2.93
C ARG A 131 -1.43 12.20 -2.49
N ALA A 132 -1.00 10.97 -2.68
CA ALA A 132 -1.62 9.78 -2.13
C ALA A 132 -0.56 9.00 -1.36
N VAL A 133 -0.85 8.66 -0.11
CA VAL A 133 0.01 7.89 0.79
C VAL A 133 -0.77 6.65 1.19
N ALA A 134 -0.28 5.48 0.77
CA ALA A 134 -0.78 4.20 1.22
C ALA A 134 0.15 3.64 2.30
N SER A 135 -0.40 3.22 3.43
CA SER A 135 0.37 2.74 4.57
C SER A 135 -0.14 1.41 5.09
N TYR A 136 0.78 0.56 5.53
CA TYR A 136 0.48 -0.79 6.02
C TYR A 136 1.49 -1.24 7.07
N SER A 137 1.13 -2.24 7.88
CA SER A 137 2.00 -2.81 8.90
C SER A 137 2.97 -3.85 8.33
N GLY A 138 4.27 -3.61 8.49
CA GLY A 138 5.31 -4.56 8.09
C GLY A 138 5.49 -5.72 9.08
N LEU A 139 6.35 -6.70 8.75
CA LEU A 139 6.60 -7.91 9.58
C LEU A 139 6.91 -7.64 11.05
N ASN A 140 7.53 -6.50 11.35
CA ASN A 140 7.97 -6.14 12.69
C ASN A 140 7.06 -5.08 13.32
N GLY A 141 5.81 -4.94 12.84
CA GLY A 141 4.89 -3.87 13.24
C GLY A 141 5.32 -2.47 12.79
N HIS A 142 6.43 -2.36 12.05
CA HIS A 142 6.90 -1.09 11.52
C HIS A 142 5.97 -0.66 10.39
N LYS A 143 5.40 0.54 10.52
CA LYS A 143 4.59 1.14 9.47
C LYS A 143 5.45 1.34 8.23
N ARG A 144 4.98 0.82 7.10
CA ARG A 144 5.55 1.05 5.77
C ARG A 144 4.61 1.95 5.01
N GLU A 145 5.17 2.84 4.22
CA GLU A 145 4.41 3.82 3.45
C GLU A 145 4.89 3.81 2.00
N VAL A 146 3.94 3.97 1.09
CA VAL A 146 4.14 4.21 -0.32
C VAL A 146 3.50 5.55 -0.63
N GLN A 147 4.30 6.47 -1.17
CA GLN A 147 3.85 7.80 -1.51
C GLN A 147 3.91 8.01 -3.02
N MET A 148 2.81 8.51 -3.56
CA MET A 148 2.68 8.97 -4.94
C MET A 148 2.25 10.44 -4.92
N ALA A 149 2.78 11.24 -5.83
CA ALA A 149 2.39 12.65 -5.93
C ALA A 149 2.45 13.14 -7.38
N THR A 150 1.58 14.09 -7.69
CA THR A 150 1.60 14.80 -8.97
C THR A 150 1.22 16.26 -8.76
N ILE A 151 1.54 17.10 -9.74
CA ILE A 151 1.12 18.50 -9.79
C ILE A 151 0.08 18.63 -10.87
N ARG A 152 -1.01 19.34 -10.56
CA ARG A 152 -2.07 19.64 -11.51
C ARG A 152 -2.29 21.14 -11.59
N THR A 153 -2.22 21.68 -12.80
CA THR A 153 -2.53 23.09 -13.07
C THR A 153 -4.03 23.30 -13.22
N ASN A 154 -4.53 24.41 -12.70
CA ASN A 154 -5.92 24.83 -12.82
C ASN A 154 -6.20 25.31 -14.25
N PRO A 155 -7.04 24.61 -15.05
CA PRO A 155 -7.33 25.02 -16.41
C PRO A 155 -8.20 26.29 -16.49
N ASN A 156 -8.86 26.67 -15.39
CA ASN A 156 -9.74 27.84 -15.33
C ASN A 156 -9.04 29.10 -14.78
N PHE A 157 -7.76 29.01 -14.42
CA PHE A 157 -7.04 30.15 -13.86
C PHE A 157 -6.66 31.13 -14.98
N VAL A 158 -7.11 32.39 -14.85
CA VAL A 158 -6.91 33.45 -15.85
C VAL A 158 -5.98 34.57 -15.37
N GLY A 159 -5.27 34.37 -14.25
CA GLY A 159 -4.41 35.38 -13.62
C GLY A 159 -5.14 36.27 -12.62
N LEU A 160 -4.36 36.93 -11.76
CA LEU A 160 -4.83 38.03 -10.92
C LEU A 160 -5.12 39.23 -11.85
N ARG A 161 -6.37 39.65 -11.89
CA ARG A 161 -6.82 40.79 -12.70
C ARG A 161 -6.62 42.11 -11.99
#